data_AF-A0A5N6QZ68-F1
#
_entry.id   AF-A0A5N6QZ68-F1
#
_cell.length_a   1.000
_cell.length_b   1.000
_cell.length_c   1.000
_cell.angle_alpha   90.00
_cell.angle_beta   90.00
_cell.angle_gamma   90.00
#
_symmetry.space_group_name_H-M   'P 1'
#
loop_
_entity.id
_entity.type
_entity.pdbx_description
1 polymer ?
#
loop_
_entity_poly.entity_id
_entity_poly.type
_entity_poly.pdbx_seq_one_letter_code
_entity_poly.pdbx_strand_id
1 'polypeptide(L)'
;MALTLPHPLARLSFFHQTPRMAQPLHRAPTSETCIRSLGFSAISFPAKPSDQVALKNCSDSKTQYGPVLTRATASGTLTAESEGTVTTKNTKQSGSAEAYAIARHIHMSANKARRVIDQIRGRSYEESLMILELMPYRACDPILKLIYSAAANASNNLGLDQANLIVSTAYVNEGVTRKKPRPQARGRAVAIRKRTCHITVVLKDSSL
;
A
#
# COMPACT_ATOMS: atom_id res chain seq x y z
N MET A 1 -53.91 11.69 -52.83
CA MET A 1 -53.55 12.42 -54.06
C MET A 1 -52.41 13.38 -53.73
N ALA A 2 -51.32 13.30 -54.51
CA ALA A 2 -50.17 14.22 -54.67
C ALA A 2 -49.34 14.58 -53.40
N LEU A 3 -48.08 14.13 -53.25
CA LEU A 3 -46.82 14.59 -53.93
C LEU A 3 -46.59 16.10 -53.66
N THR A 4 -45.48 16.60 -53.09
CA THR A 4 -44.07 16.52 -53.55
C THR A 4 -43.10 17.11 -52.49
N LEU A 5 -41.92 16.50 -52.30
CA LEU A 5 -40.68 17.12 -51.79
C LEU A 5 -40.11 18.13 -52.84
N PRO A 6 -38.84 18.55 -52.76
CA PRO A 6 -38.13 19.51 -51.88
C PRO A 6 -37.68 20.75 -52.71
N HIS A 7 -36.96 21.76 -52.17
CA HIS A 7 -35.80 22.36 -52.88
C HIS A 7 -34.96 23.37 -52.05
N PRO A 8 -33.68 23.59 -52.45
CA PRO A 8 -32.57 24.08 -51.62
C PRO A 8 -32.03 25.45 -52.11
N LEU A 9 -30.75 25.74 -51.81
CA LEU A 9 -29.85 26.80 -52.32
C LEU A 9 -29.66 27.99 -51.34
N ALA A 10 -28.53 28.10 -50.63
CA ALA A 10 -27.19 28.50 -51.07
C ALA A 10 -26.99 30.03 -51.23
N ARG A 11 -26.18 30.61 -50.34
CA ARG A 11 -25.27 31.74 -50.63
C ARG A 11 -24.06 31.60 -49.69
N LEU A 12 -22.93 31.14 -50.22
CA LEU A 12 -21.78 31.95 -50.64
C LEU A 12 -21.25 32.82 -49.47
N SER A 13 -20.22 32.43 -48.72
CA SER A 13 -18.79 32.28 -49.05
C SER A 13 -18.03 33.63 -49.10
N PHE A 14 -16.75 33.58 -48.67
CA PHE A 14 -15.69 34.60 -48.81
C PHE A 14 -15.74 35.76 -47.80
N PHE A 15 -14.67 36.26 -47.20
CA PHE A 15 -13.24 35.90 -47.15
C PHE A 15 -12.65 36.93 -46.15
N HIS A 16 -11.90 36.51 -45.15
CA HIS A 16 -10.72 37.31 -44.78
C HIS A 16 -9.65 36.38 -44.24
N GLN A 17 -8.82 36.00 -45.21
CA GLN A 17 -7.47 35.52 -45.06
C GLN A 17 -6.64 36.57 -44.30
N THR A 18 -5.95 36.14 -43.24
CA THR A 18 -4.61 36.67 -42.94
C THR A 18 -3.67 35.49 -42.75
N PRO A 19 -2.76 35.22 -43.70
CA PRO A 19 -1.64 34.31 -43.51
C PRO A 19 -0.37 35.11 -43.12
N ARG A 20 0.66 34.37 -42.67
CA ARG A 20 2.07 34.74 -42.39
C ARG A 20 2.40 34.80 -40.89
N MET A 21 3.39 34.12 -40.33
CA MET A 21 4.56 33.39 -40.87
C MET A 21 5.12 32.42 -39.82
N ALA A 22 5.72 31.32 -40.31
CA ALA A 22 6.98 30.66 -39.91
C ALA A 22 7.39 30.68 -38.41
N GLN A 23 7.79 29.59 -37.75
CA GLN A 23 8.74 28.55 -38.18
C GLN A 23 8.56 27.26 -37.34
N PRO A 24 8.75 26.06 -37.93
CA PRO A 24 9.00 24.83 -37.18
C PRO A 24 10.50 24.54 -37.18
N LEU A 25 11.14 24.53 -36.00
CA LEU A 25 12.42 23.85 -35.86
C LEU A 25 12.20 22.43 -35.37
N HIS A 26 12.14 21.53 -36.34
CA HIS A 26 12.52 20.14 -36.18
C HIS A 26 13.90 20.06 -35.52
N ARG A 27 14.01 19.43 -34.36
CA ARG A 27 15.23 18.69 -33.98
C ARG A 27 15.00 17.25 -34.38
N ALA A 28 15.51 16.89 -35.56
CA ALA A 28 15.75 15.49 -35.89
C ALA A 28 16.90 14.94 -35.01
N PRO A 29 16.87 13.66 -34.65
CA PRO A 29 17.97 12.98 -33.96
C PRO A 29 19.12 12.74 -34.95
N THR A 30 20.30 13.27 -34.65
CA THR A 30 21.52 12.92 -35.39
C THR A 30 22.28 11.79 -34.69
N SER A 31 22.77 10.90 -35.54
CA SER A 31 23.79 9.84 -35.34
C SER A 31 23.42 8.58 -34.58
N GLU A 32 23.14 7.58 -35.41
CA GLU A 32 23.54 6.18 -35.30
C GLU A 32 24.90 5.95 -34.59
N THR A 33 24.95 4.83 -33.86
CA THR A 33 26.09 3.91 -33.71
C THR A 33 27.44 4.46 -33.19
N CYS A 34 27.76 4.13 -31.93
CA CYS A 34 29.09 3.66 -31.59
C CYS A 34 28.98 2.53 -30.55
N ILE A 35 28.89 1.30 -31.05
CA ILE A 35 29.15 0.08 -30.29
C ILE A 35 30.65 -0.17 -30.34
N ARG A 36 31.22 -0.60 -29.18
CA ARG A 36 32.61 -1.02 -28.91
C ARG A 36 33.61 0.15 -28.85
N SER A 37 34.54 0.24 -27.92
CA SER A 37 35.12 -0.76 -27.02
C SER A 37 36.03 -0.03 -26.05
N LEU A 38 35.68 0.03 -24.76
CA LEU A 38 36.68 0.07 -23.68
C LEU A 38 36.06 -0.68 -22.51
N GLY A 39 36.71 -1.79 -22.14
CA GLY A 39 36.30 -2.61 -21.02
C GLY A 39 36.27 -1.78 -19.75
N PHE A 40 35.11 -1.76 -19.09
CA PHE A 40 35.03 -1.48 -17.67
C PHE A 40 34.44 -2.72 -17.00
N SER A 41 35.37 -3.50 -16.47
CA SER A 41 35.16 -4.51 -15.44
C SER A 41 34.26 -3.97 -14.33
N ALA A 42 33.23 -4.77 -14.00
CA ALA A 42 32.57 -4.87 -12.71
C ALA A 42 32.58 -3.62 -11.81
N ILE A 43 31.52 -2.81 -11.88
CA ILE A 43 31.11 -2.02 -10.71
C ILE A 43 30.13 -2.88 -9.92
N SER A 44 30.69 -3.59 -8.96
CA SER A 44 29.99 -4.15 -7.80
C SER A 44 29.28 -3.00 -7.07
N PHE A 45 27.96 -2.97 -7.14
CA PHE A 45 27.17 -2.13 -6.23
C PHE A 45 27.39 -2.63 -4.79
N PRO A 46 27.90 -1.80 -3.86
CA PRO A 46 27.97 -2.21 -2.48
C PRO A 46 26.56 -2.33 -1.90
N ALA A 47 26.24 -3.52 -1.40
CA ALA A 47 25.10 -3.77 -0.54
C ALA A 47 25.11 -2.78 0.63
N LYS A 48 24.00 -2.09 0.87
CA LYS A 48 23.85 -1.24 2.05
C LYS A 48 23.97 -2.09 3.31
N PRO A 49 24.81 -1.71 4.29
CA PRO A 49 24.83 -2.36 5.59
C PRO A 49 23.51 -2.07 6.32
N SER A 50 22.94 -3.15 6.84
CA SER A 50 21.91 -3.19 7.87
C SER A 50 22.18 -2.16 8.96
N ASP A 51 21.23 -1.26 9.21
CA ASP A 51 21.21 -0.39 10.38
C ASP A 51 21.21 -1.25 11.66
N GLN A 52 22.37 -1.42 12.27
CA GLN A 52 22.47 -1.87 13.65
C GLN A 52 22.04 -0.70 14.55
N VAL A 53 20.79 -0.74 15.02
CA VAL A 53 20.39 0.09 16.16
C VAL A 53 20.99 -0.55 17.41
N ALA A 54 22.08 0.05 17.88
CA ALA A 54 22.68 -0.25 19.17
C ALA A 54 21.68 0.03 20.30
N LEU A 55 21.28 -1.01 21.01
CA LEU A 55 20.64 -0.89 22.32
C LEU A 55 21.70 -0.40 23.32
N LYS A 56 21.73 0.91 23.59
CA LYS A 56 22.39 1.44 24.79
C LYS A 56 21.44 1.21 25.98
N ASN A 57 21.76 0.21 26.79
CA ASN A 57 21.24 0.11 28.15
C ASN A 57 21.85 1.26 28.95
N CYS A 58 21.05 2.29 29.22
CA CYS A 58 21.32 3.25 30.29
C CYS A 58 20.14 3.22 31.24
N SER A 59 20.33 2.50 32.34
CA SER A 59 19.79 2.89 33.64
C SER A 59 20.12 4.36 33.87
N ASP A 60 19.11 5.22 34.09
CA ASP A 60 19.07 6.13 35.23
C ASP A 60 17.91 7.13 35.16
N SER A 61 17.35 7.35 36.36
CA SER A 61 16.72 8.58 36.85
C SER A 61 15.29 8.96 36.39
N LYS A 62 14.38 8.79 37.34
CA LYS A 62 13.25 9.67 37.73
C LYS A 62 13.14 11.00 36.96
N THR A 63 11.96 11.32 36.44
CA THR A 63 11.22 12.61 36.57
C THR A 63 9.79 12.38 36.05
N GLN A 64 8.82 12.09 36.90
CA GLN A 64 7.84 13.03 37.50
C GLN A 64 7.04 13.87 36.49
N TYR A 65 5.79 13.48 36.23
CA TYR A 65 4.58 14.34 36.25
C TYR A 65 3.38 13.42 36.48
N GLY A 66 2.80 13.46 37.68
CA GLY A 66 1.68 12.59 38.10
C GLY A 66 0.30 13.18 37.79
N PRO A 67 -0.78 12.39 37.81
CA PRO A 67 -2.13 12.91 37.80
C PRO A 67 -2.63 13.18 39.23
N VAL A 68 -3.14 14.39 39.45
CA VAL A 68 -3.94 14.78 40.62
C VAL A 68 -5.25 14.01 40.55
N LEU A 69 -5.52 13.15 41.54
CA LEU A 69 -6.84 12.58 41.76
C LEU A 69 -7.26 12.75 43.22
N THR A 70 -8.51 13.15 43.33
CA THR A 70 -9.22 13.77 44.44
C THR A 70 -9.60 12.82 45.58
N ARG A 71 -9.86 13.44 46.74
CA ARG A 71 -10.09 12.84 48.08
C ARG A 71 -11.09 11.67 48.11
N ALA A 72 -10.70 10.69 48.93
CA ALA A 72 -11.53 9.62 49.46
C ALA A 72 -12.62 10.12 50.42
N THR A 73 -13.76 9.43 50.41
CA THR A 73 -14.63 9.28 51.59
C THR A 73 -14.92 7.79 51.79
N ALA A 74 -14.80 7.39 53.05
CA ALA A 74 -14.84 6.01 53.51
C ALA A 74 -16.28 5.55 53.81
N SER A 75 -16.59 4.31 53.45
CA SER A 75 -17.38 3.35 54.25
C SER A 75 -17.74 2.16 53.35
N GLY A 76 -17.49 0.93 53.82
CA GLY A 76 -17.99 -0.27 53.15
C GLY A 76 -17.04 -1.45 53.24
N THR A 77 -17.37 -2.36 54.15
CA THR A 77 -16.74 -3.62 54.54
C THR A 77 -16.37 -4.59 53.41
N LEU A 78 -15.33 -5.37 53.70
CA LEU A 78 -14.80 -6.52 52.97
C LEU A 78 -15.86 -7.59 52.69
N THR A 79 -16.03 -7.94 51.42
CA THR A 79 -16.52 -9.27 50.99
C THR A 79 -15.55 -9.81 49.96
N ALA A 80 -15.03 -11.00 50.25
CA ALA A 80 -14.14 -11.75 49.38
C ALA A 80 -14.84 -12.11 48.07
N GLU A 81 -14.30 -11.62 46.95
CA GLU A 81 -14.58 -12.16 45.63
C GLU A 81 -13.23 -12.39 44.95
N SER A 82 -13.05 -13.63 44.51
CA SER A 82 -11.88 -14.21 43.85
C SER A 82 -11.11 -13.23 42.97
N GLU A 83 -9.82 -13.05 43.26
CA GLU A 83 -8.87 -12.48 42.31
C GLU A 83 -8.71 -13.47 41.14
N GLY A 84 -9.62 -13.37 40.18
CA GLY A 84 -9.46 -13.98 38.88
C GLY A 84 -8.19 -13.39 38.26
N THR A 85 -7.13 -14.20 38.23
CA THR A 85 -5.98 -13.92 37.39
C THR A 85 -6.54 -13.75 35.98
N VAL A 86 -6.50 -12.52 35.45
CA VAL A 86 -6.81 -12.26 34.04
C VAL A 86 -5.69 -12.92 33.24
N THR A 87 -5.85 -14.22 33.03
CA THR A 87 -5.19 -14.97 31.97
C THR A 87 -5.65 -14.29 30.69
N THR A 88 -4.82 -13.39 30.15
CA THR A 88 -4.96 -12.96 28.76
C THR A 88 -4.98 -14.22 27.93
N LYS A 89 -6.17 -14.62 27.47
CA LYS A 89 -6.39 -15.84 26.70
C LYS A 89 -5.63 -15.70 25.38
N ASN A 90 -4.39 -16.16 25.38
CA ASN A 90 -3.59 -16.31 24.18
C ASN A 90 -4.24 -17.45 23.40
N THR A 91 -5.13 -17.09 22.47
CA THR A 91 -5.92 -18.06 21.71
C THR A 91 -4.96 -18.68 20.71
N LYS A 92 -4.36 -19.79 21.11
CA LYS A 92 -3.49 -20.63 20.29
C LYS A 92 -4.40 -21.34 19.28
N GLN A 93 -4.59 -20.77 18.10
CA GLN A 93 -5.29 -21.46 17.01
C GLN A 93 -4.44 -22.65 16.56
N SER A 94 -4.85 -23.85 16.98
CA SER A 94 -4.47 -25.12 16.38
C SER A 94 -5.44 -25.43 15.23
N GLY A 95 -4.93 -25.69 14.02
CA GLY A 95 -5.74 -26.27 12.95
C GLY A 95 -5.06 -26.44 11.58
N SER A 96 -4.21 -25.51 11.15
CA SER A 96 -3.54 -25.59 9.84
C SER A 96 -2.22 -24.82 9.85
N ALA A 97 -1.22 -25.29 9.08
CA ALA A 97 0.05 -24.60 8.92
C ALA A 97 -0.17 -23.32 8.10
N GLU A 98 -0.26 -22.18 8.78
CA GLU A 98 -0.55 -20.88 8.15
C GLU A 98 0.59 -19.90 8.44
N ALA A 99 1.11 -19.28 7.37
CA ALA A 99 2.08 -18.20 7.48
C ALA A 99 1.38 -16.87 7.22
N TYR A 100 1.59 -15.88 8.08
CA TYR A 100 1.02 -14.54 7.89
C TYR A 100 2.10 -13.48 7.77
N ALA A 101 1.77 -12.40 7.06
CA ALA A 101 2.57 -11.18 7.00
C ALA A 101 1.67 -9.94 7.10
N ILE A 102 2.16 -8.90 7.78
CA ILE A 102 1.41 -7.67 8.02
C ILE A 102 2.28 -6.48 7.66
N ALA A 103 1.78 -5.58 6.80
CA ALA A 103 2.38 -4.28 6.58
C ALA A 103 1.50 -3.22 7.22
N ARG A 104 2.11 -2.41 8.09
CA ARG A 104 1.42 -1.37 8.84
C ARG A 104 1.75 0.02 8.31
N HIS A 105 0.80 0.93 8.43
CA HIS A 105 0.96 2.36 8.12
C HIS A 105 1.33 2.65 6.66
N ILE A 106 0.79 1.88 5.71
CA ILE A 106 0.98 2.14 4.30
C ILE A 106 0.25 3.44 3.93
N HIS A 107 0.94 4.37 3.28
CA HIS A 107 0.39 5.65 2.84
C HIS A 107 -0.44 5.51 1.56
N MET A 108 -1.51 4.72 1.63
CA MET A 108 -2.50 4.53 0.58
C MET A 108 -3.91 4.48 1.16
N SER A 109 -4.91 4.74 0.32
CA SER A 109 -6.31 4.51 0.72
C SER A 109 -6.61 3.01 0.65
N ALA A 110 -7.31 2.49 1.65
CA ALA A 110 -7.71 1.08 1.70
C ALA A 110 -8.41 0.61 0.42
N ASN A 111 -9.29 1.42 -0.16
CA ASN A 111 -10.01 1.06 -1.40
C ASN A 111 -9.09 0.85 -2.61
N LYS A 112 -7.96 1.59 -2.69
CA LYS A 112 -6.99 1.41 -3.77
C LYS A 112 -6.22 0.10 -3.62
N ALA A 113 -5.91 -0.29 -2.39
CA ALA A 113 -5.25 -1.57 -2.10
C ALA A 113 -6.23 -2.75 -2.25
N ARG A 114 -7.48 -2.62 -1.80
CA ARG A 114 -8.52 -3.65 -1.96
C ARG A 114 -8.69 -4.08 -3.42
N ARG A 115 -8.74 -3.11 -4.35
CA ARG A 115 -8.81 -3.40 -5.79
C ARG A 115 -7.78 -4.42 -6.27
N VAL A 116 -6.57 -4.37 -5.74
CA VAL A 116 -5.48 -5.30 -6.10
C VAL A 116 -5.57 -6.60 -5.30
N ILE A 117 -5.83 -6.50 -3.99
CA ILE A 117 -5.98 -7.67 -3.11
C ILE A 117 -7.10 -8.61 -3.57
N ASP A 118 -8.18 -8.06 -4.14
CA ASP A 118 -9.31 -8.84 -4.65
C ASP A 118 -8.90 -9.76 -5.81
N GLN A 119 -7.83 -9.43 -6.54
CA GLN A 119 -7.35 -10.22 -7.69
C GLN A 119 -6.48 -11.41 -7.28
N ILE A 120 -5.75 -11.28 -6.18
CA ILE A 120 -4.81 -12.30 -5.69
C ILE A 120 -5.44 -13.28 -4.69
N ARG A 121 -6.65 -13.02 -4.20
CA ARG A 121 -7.33 -13.92 -3.26
C ARG A 121 -7.61 -15.27 -3.93
N GLY A 122 -7.19 -16.36 -3.29
CA GLY A 122 -7.38 -17.72 -3.78
C GLY A 122 -6.42 -18.13 -4.91
N ARG A 123 -5.40 -17.33 -5.22
CA ARG A 123 -4.38 -17.64 -6.24
C ARG A 123 -3.17 -18.32 -5.62
N SER A 124 -2.43 -19.05 -6.44
CA SER A 124 -1.12 -19.57 -6.03
C SER A 124 -0.12 -18.43 -5.82
N TYR A 125 0.95 -18.71 -5.09
CA TYR A 125 2.04 -17.76 -4.86
C TYR A 125 2.65 -17.27 -6.18
N GLU A 126 2.95 -18.18 -7.10
CA GLU A 126 3.55 -17.88 -8.41
C GLU A 126 2.63 -17.01 -9.28
N GLU A 127 1.35 -17.38 -9.39
CA GLU A 127 0.35 -16.60 -10.13
C GLU A 127 0.22 -15.19 -9.54
N SER A 128 0.23 -15.07 -8.21
CA SER A 128 0.10 -13.78 -7.54
C SER A 128 1.27 -12.84 -7.87
N LEU A 129 2.51 -13.37 -7.96
CA LEU A 129 3.68 -12.58 -8.36
C LEU A 129 3.54 -12.06 -9.79
N MET A 130 3.19 -12.94 -10.73
CA MET A 130 2.99 -12.57 -12.13
C MET A 130 1.92 -11.48 -12.29
N ILE A 131 0.77 -11.65 -11.61
CA ILE A 131 -0.32 -10.69 -11.66
C ILE A 131 0.12 -9.32 -11.12
N LEU A 132 0.85 -9.29 -10.00
CA LEU A 132 1.26 -8.04 -9.36
C LEU A 132 2.32 -7.28 -10.16
N GLU A 133 3.23 -7.99 -10.84
CA GLU A 133 4.27 -7.39 -11.68
C GLU A 133 3.68 -6.72 -12.94
N LEU A 134 2.65 -7.31 -13.53
CA LEU A 134 2.06 -6.82 -14.78
C LEU A 134 0.97 -5.74 -14.56
N MET A 135 0.46 -5.61 -13.35
CA MET A 135 -0.61 -4.66 -13.07
C MET A 135 -0.14 -3.20 -13.08
N PRO A 136 -0.92 -2.26 -13.65
CA PRO A 136 -0.54 -0.85 -13.76
C PRO A 136 -0.72 -0.04 -12.46
N TYR A 137 -1.03 -0.69 -11.34
CA TYR A 137 -1.41 0.01 -10.10
C TYR A 137 -0.21 0.22 -9.17
N ARG A 138 -0.04 1.43 -8.64
CA ARG A 138 0.95 1.73 -7.58
C ARG A 138 0.77 0.91 -6.29
N ALA A 139 -0.42 0.34 -6.07
CA ALA A 139 -0.66 -0.51 -4.91
C ALA A 139 0.09 -1.85 -4.99
N CYS A 140 0.59 -2.25 -6.17
CA CYS A 140 1.31 -3.50 -6.35
C CYS A 140 2.64 -3.52 -5.58
N ASP A 141 3.44 -2.46 -5.62
CA ASP A 141 4.76 -2.42 -4.98
C ASP A 141 4.75 -2.85 -3.49
N PRO A 142 3.88 -2.29 -2.60
CA PRO A 142 3.85 -2.73 -1.22
C PRO A 142 3.27 -4.13 -1.03
N ILE A 143 2.36 -4.57 -1.91
CA ILE A 143 1.74 -5.90 -1.82
C ILE A 143 2.73 -6.97 -2.26
N LEU A 144 3.50 -6.72 -3.32
CA LEU A 144 4.54 -7.62 -3.82
C LEU A 144 5.61 -7.87 -2.74
N LYS A 145 6.10 -6.82 -2.09
CA LYS A 145 7.02 -6.95 -0.94
C LYS A 145 6.42 -7.76 0.21
N LEU A 146 5.12 -7.61 0.45
CA LEU A 146 4.42 -8.35 1.48
C LEU A 146 4.30 -9.84 1.16
N ILE A 147 4.01 -10.19 -0.09
CA ILE A 147 3.92 -11.59 -0.52
C ILE A 147 5.29 -12.28 -0.41
N TYR A 148 6.37 -11.62 -0.84
CA TYR A 148 7.73 -12.15 -0.61
C TYR A 148 8.03 -12.38 0.88
N SER A 149 7.65 -11.42 1.74
CA SER A 149 7.84 -11.57 3.19
C SER A 149 7.00 -12.72 3.75
N ALA A 150 5.78 -12.93 3.27
CA ALA A 150 4.92 -14.02 3.71
C ALA A 150 5.49 -15.39 3.31
N ALA A 151 5.99 -15.52 2.08
CA ALA A 151 6.64 -16.75 1.62
C ALA A 151 7.93 -17.04 2.39
N ALA A 152 8.76 -16.02 2.67
CA ALA A 152 9.95 -16.18 3.51
C ALA A 152 9.59 -16.61 4.95
N ASN A 153 8.48 -16.10 5.50
CA ASN A 153 8.01 -16.55 6.80
C ASN A 153 7.53 -18.00 6.77
N ALA A 154 6.88 -18.42 5.68
CA ALA A 154 6.44 -19.81 5.48
C ALA A 154 7.64 -20.76 5.39
N SER A 155 8.67 -20.42 4.60
CA SER A 155 9.85 -21.25 4.46
C SER A 155 10.67 -21.33 5.75
N ASN A 156 10.88 -20.19 6.42
CA ASN A 156 11.81 -20.14 7.55
C ASN A 156 11.20 -20.66 8.85
N ASN A 157 9.90 -20.40 9.10
CA ASN A 157 9.26 -20.76 10.36
C ASN A 157 8.52 -22.09 10.29
N LEU A 158 7.94 -22.43 9.13
CA LEU A 158 7.11 -23.62 8.96
C LEU A 158 7.76 -24.69 8.06
N GLY A 159 8.88 -24.38 7.41
CA GLY A 159 9.57 -25.32 6.51
C GLY A 159 8.77 -25.66 5.25
N LEU A 160 7.84 -24.80 4.84
CA LEU A 160 6.97 -25.04 3.69
C LEU A 160 7.65 -24.62 2.38
N ASP A 161 7.40 -25.40 1.32
CA ASP A 161 7.88 -25.09 -0.02
C ASP A 161 7.06 -23.98 -0.67
N GLN A 162 7.74 -23.02 -1.31
CA GLN A 162 7.10 -21.84 -1.92
C GLN A 162 6.13 -22.19 -3.06
N ALA A 163 6.42 -23.26 -3.81
CA ALA A 163 5.61 -23.70 -4.95
C ALA A 163 4.20 -24.15 -4.53
N ASN A 164 4.05 -24.67 -3.31
CA ASN A 164 2.79 -25.21 -2.82
C ASN A 164 1.97 -24.17 -2.04
N LEU A 165 2.42 -22.91 -1.94
CA LEU A 165 1.73 -21.87 -1.18
C LEU A 165 0.58 -21.25 -1.97
N ILE A 166 -0.56 -21.11 -1.31
CA ILE A 166 -1.75 -20.41 -1.82
C ILE A 166 -2.11 -19.24 -0.90
N VAL A 167 -2.54 -18.13 -1.49
CA VAL A 167 -3.07 -16.98 -0.76
C VAL A 167 -4.49 -17.29 -0.29
N SER A 168 -4.63 -17.74 0.96
CA SER A 168 -5.94 -18.12 1.51
C SER A 168 -6.77 -16.90 1.89
N THR A 169 -6.23 -16.02 2.74
CA THR A 169 -6.94 -14.80 3.14
C THR A 169 -6.04 -13.60 2.97
N ALA A 170 -6.58 -12.56 2.35
CA ALA A 170 -5.90 -11.29 2.20
C ALA A 170 -6.92 -10.17 2.39
N TYR A 171 -6.65 -9.26 3.32
CA TYR A 171 -7.56 -8.18 3.66
C TYR A 171 -6.82 -6.88 3.96
N VAL A 172 -7.55 -5.79 3.79
CA VAL A 172 -7.04 -4.43 3.98
C VAL A 172 -7.93 -3.69 4.97
N ASN A 173 -7.32 -3.31 6.08
CA ASN A 173 -7.94 -2.53 7.12
C ASN A 173 -7.62 -1.04 6.94
N GLU A 174 -8.56 -0.20 7.32
CA GLU A 174 -8.31 1.23 7.39
C GLU A 174 -7.33 1.52 8.54
N GLY A 175 -6.38 2.42 8.29
CA GLY A 175 -5.44 2.89 9.28
C GLY A 175 -5.75 4.30 9.77
N VAL A 176 -4.81 4.85 10.54
CA VAL A 176 -4.92 6.21 11.07
C VAL A 176 -5.04 7.22 9.93
N THR A 177 -6.08 8.04 9.99
CA THR A 177 -6.33 9.10 9.00
C THR A 177 -5.93 10.45 9.56
N ARG A 178 -4.90 11.08 8.96
CA ARG A 178 -4.48 12.43 9.33
C ARG A 178 -5.33 13.47 8.59
N LYS A 179 -5.85 14.46 9.31
CA LYS A 179 -6.61 15.58 8.73
C LYS A 179 -5.69 16.77 8.50
N LYS A 180 -5.78 17.40 7.32
CA LYS A 180 -5.06 18.63 6.98
C LYS A 180 -6.08 19.69 6.52
N PRO A 181 -6.19 20.86 7.17
CA PRO A 181 -7.10 21.90 6.72
C PRO A 181 -6.66 22.43 5.35
N ARG A 182 -7.62 22.60 4.44
CA ARG A 182 -7.45 23.28 3.16
C ARG A 182 -8.36 24.50 3.15
N PRO A 183 -7.84 25.71 2.89
CA PRO A 183 -8.67 26.90 2.74
C PRO A 183 -9.55 26.78 1.49
N GLN A 184 -10.77 27.30 1.59
CA GLN A 184 -11.77 27.36 0.53
C GLN A 184 -12.33 28.78 0.40
N ALA A 185 -13.06 29.05 -0.69
CA ALA A 185 -13.68 30.34 -0.94
C ALA A 185 -14.61 30.78 0.20
N ARG A 186 -14.73 32.10 0.39
CA ARG A 186 -15.57 32.73 1.44
C ARG A 186 -15.18 32.34 2.88
N GLY A 187 -13.89 32.22 3.18
CA GLY A 187 -13.40 31.92 4.53
C GLY A 187 -13.70 30.52 5.06
N ARG A 188 -14.18 29.60 4.20
CA ARG A 188 -14.49 28.22 4.59
C ARG A 188 -13.20 27.39 4.71
N ALA A 189 -13.19 26.41 5.61
CA ALA A 189 -12.10 25.45 5.73
C ALA A 189 -12.63 24.01 5.61
N VAL A 190 -12.02 23.21 4.75
CA VAL A 190 -12.37 21.79 4.58
C VAL A 190 -11.14 20.93 4.87
N ALA A 191 -11.31 19.80 5.55
CA ALA A 191 -10.21 18.89 5.84
C ALA A 191 -9.92 17.92 4.68
N ILE A 192 -8.69 17.94 4.17
CA ILE A 192 -8.13 16.86 3.34
C ILE A 192 -7.75 15.70 4.27
N ARG A 193 -8.28 14.51 3.97
CA ARG A 193 -7.97 13.27 4.71
C ARG A 193 -6.81 12.53 4.05
N LYS A 194 -5.66 12.47 4.73
CA LYS A 194 -4.51 11.63 4.37
C LYS A 194 -4.67 10.27 5.05
N ARG A 195 -5.34 9.35 4.36
CA ARG A 195 -5.62 7.99 4.83
C ARG A 195 -4.37 7.13 4.80
N THR A 196 -4.31 6.16 5.71
CA THR A 196 -3.36 5.04 5.66
C THR A 196 -4.13 3.73 5.71
N CYS A 197 -3.44 2.62 5.46
CA CYS A 197 -4.00 1.28 5.58
C CYS A 197 -3.01 0.31 6.21
N HIS A 198 -3.56 -0.79 6.70
CA HIS A 198 -2.83 -1.98 7.14
C HIS A 198 -3.26 -3.13 6.23
N ILE A 199 -2.30 -3.86 5.69
CA ILE A 199 -2.55 -5.02 4.81
C ILE A 199 -2.08 -6.25 5.55
N THR A 200 -2.94 -7.27 5.58
CA THR A 200 -2.61 -8.59 6.11
C THR A 200 -2.81 -9.62 5.00
N VAL A 201 -1.81 -10.48 4.83
CA VAL A 201 -1.84 -11.61 3.91
C VAL A 201 -1.56 -12.88 4.71
N VAL A 202 -2.34 -13.92 4.47
CA VAL A 202 -2.18 -15.25 5.05
C VAL A 202 -2.03 -16.25 3.92
N LEU A 203 -0.91 -16.96 3.95
CA LEU A 203 -0.60 -18.07 3.07
C LEU A 203 -0.93 -19.39 3.78
N LYS A 204 -1.45 -20.34 3.02
CA LYS A 204 -1.65 -21.71 3.43
C LYS A 204 -0.91 -22.63 2.48
N ASP A 205 -0.50 -23.78 2.99
CA ASP A 205 -0.11 -24.88 2.13
C ASP A 205 -1.35 -25.40 1.40
N SER A 206 -1.21 -25.67 0.10
CA SER A 206 -2.26 -26.21 -0.76
C SER A 206 -2.47 -27.72 -0.60
N SER A 207 -1.46 -28.42 -0.07
CA SER A 207 -1.45 -29.87 0.04
C SER A 207 -2.24 -30.43 1.24
N LEU A 208 -2.79 -29.54 2.09
CA LEU A 208 -3.53 -29.83 3.31
C LEU A 208 -5.02 -29.46 3.18
#